data_AF-A0A563EGR0-F1
#
_entry.id   AF-A0A563EGR0-F1
#
_cell.length_a   1.000
_cell.length_b   1.000
_cell.length_c   1.000
_cell.angle_alpha   90.00
_cell.angle_beta   90.00
_cell.angle_gamma   90.00
#
_symmetry.space_group_name_H-M   'P 1'
#
loop_
_entity.id
_entity.type
_entity.pdbx_description
1 polymer ?
#
loop_
_entity_poly.entity_id
_entity_poly.type
_entity_poly.pdbx_seq_one_letter_code
_entity_poly.pdbx_strand_id
1 'polypeptide(L)'
;MRLRAEGRRRARARARRRRAATGRPHQVLDAARARRQGDVGAARPGQVRALGTAPAQRVGQGRPAAGPAARRADHARGRGRRDPGRCRVSPSEDLVRQLVEEIHNEHRLDRLPAYFPAGYAEHDPRVGDDLEGFWQEFLQTFGDLKVSVDLTLTDHDQVMSFLTWRGHDADGRDLELHTSELFRVTDGAVAEHGAVVDYCELGTFGFTPQRDDFPSSLDLIGPHTPAEEANVGVVLSAYDEVMTQHQLDRADVHYSRDYVHHNDQMPAVPNGVEAFKEFFRGNFARYPDLSVAPDNVLAHGDKVMVFATWRGTNTGFARGRMPTGKKLFMRTSDMFRLSSGQVVEHWEVVDYSGLQRVGIPIRPYRHT
;
A
#
# COMPACT_ATOMS: atom_id res chain seq x y z
N MET A 1 41.95 51.18 33.54
CA MET A 1 41.65 50.50 32.25
C MET A 1 41.64 48.96 32.40
N ARG A 2 40.89 48.42 33.37
CA ARG A 2 40.71 46.96 33.60
C ARG A 2 39.23 46.63 33.44
N LEU A 3 38.79 46.20 32.25
CA LEU A 3 37.46 45.60 32.01
C LEU A 3 37.32 45.00 30.58
N ARG A 4 38.40 44.38 30.06
CA ARG A 4 38.38 43.58 28.81
C ARG A 4 39.10 42.23 28.96
N ALA A 5 39.18 41.69 30.19
CA ALA A 5 39.93 40.48 30.51
C ALA A 5 39.05 39.26 30.90
N GLU A 6 37.77 39.43 31.21
CA GLU A 6 36.92 38.36 31.76
C GLU A 6 36.05 37.63 30.72
N GLY A 7 35.76 38.25 29.57
CA GLY A 7 34.89 37.67 28.54
C GLY A 7 35.47 36.46 27.79
N ARG A 8 36.79 36.22 27.82
CA ARG A 8 37.45 35.15 27.03
C ARG A 8 37.89 33.91 27.84
N ARG A 9 37.67 33.85 29.15
CA ARG A 9 38.05 32.68 29.99
C ARG A 9 36.94 31.65 30.25
N ARG A 10 35.65 31.98 30.03
CA ARG A 10 34.55 31.00 30.23
C ARG A 10 34.24 30.11 29.02
N ALA A 11 34.73 30.44 27.81
CA ALA A 11 34.44 29.70 26.58
C ALA A 11 35.33 28.46 26.30
N ARG A 12 36.35 28.17 27.11
CA ARG A 12 37.28 27.03 26.89
C ARG A 12 37.20 25.90 27.95
N ALA A 13 36.26 25.98 28.90
CA ALA A 13 36.15 25.03 30.02
C ALA A 13 35.12 23.90 29.84
N ARG A 14 34.18 23.99 28.88
CA ARG A 14 33.19 22.92 28.60
C ARG A 14 33.59 21.92 27.51
N ALA A 15 34.67 22.18 26.77
CA ALA A 15 35.13 21.32 25.66
C ALA A 15 36.18 20.24 26.05
N ARG A 16 36.40 19.98 27.35
CA ARG A 16 37.46 19.07 27.85
C ARG A 16 37.04 18.08 28.96
N ARG A 17 35.75 17.80 29.12
CA ARG A 17 35.25 16.71 30.00
C ARG A 17 34.16 15.88 29.32
N ARG A 18 34.59 14.92 28.46
CA ARG A 18 33.94 13.65 28.06
C ARG A 18 34.64 12.95 26.88
N ARG A 19 35.98 12.97 26.86
CA ARG A 19 36.83 11.97 26.19
C ARG A 19 37.76 11.38 27.26
N ALA A 20 38.15 10.12 27.07
CA ALA A 20 38.95 9.30 27.99
C ALA A 20 38.23 8.83 29.28
N ALA A 21 37.40 7.80 29.13
CA ALA A 21 37.44 6.63 30.00
C ALA A 21 37.36 5.40 29.08
N THR A 22 38.34 4.50 29.17
CA THR A 22 38.59 3.38 28.25
C THR A 22 38.10 2.05 28.83
N GLY A 23 37.50 1.18 28.00
CA GLY A 23 37.15 -0.19 28.44
C GLY A 23 36.21 -0.94 27.48
N ARG A 24 36.78 -1.76 26.60
CA ARG A 24 36.17 -2.96 25.95
C ARG A 24 37.03 -4.17 26.43
N PRO A 25 36.61 -5.46 26.30
CA PRO A 25 35.60 -6.01 25.39
C PRO A 25 34.64 -7.06 26.05
N HIS A 26 34.12 -8.00 25.24
CA HIS A 26 33.21 -9.15 25.46
C HIS A 26 31.75 -8.88 25.00
N GLN A 27 31.37 -9.36 23.82
CA GLN A 27 30.88 -10.72 23.50
C GLN A 27 29.43 -10.97 23.94
N VAL A 28 28.48 -10.70 23.03
CA VAL A 28 27.34 -11.58 22.77
C VAL A 28 27.17 -11.65 21.25
N LEU A 29 27.23 -12.86 20.71
CA LEU A 29 26.92 -13.23 19.33
C LEU A 29 25.58 -13.98 19.32
N ASP A 30 24.95 -14.04 18.15
CA ASP A 30 24.09 -15.12 17.65
C ASP A 30 22.97 -15.66 18.57
N ALA A 31 21.73 -15.28 18.25
CA ALA A 31 20.52 -15.93 18.76
C ALA A 31 19.39 -16.04 17.72
N ALA A 32 19.71 -16.46 16.47
CA ALA A 32 18.69 -16.75 15.45
C ALA A 32 19.12 -17.80 14.39
N ARG A 33 20.01 -18.75 14.72
CA ARG A 33 20.40 -19.83 13.78
C ARG A 33 20.86 -21.11 14.50
N ALA A 34 19.93 -21.94 14.98
CA ALA A 34 20.11 -23.39 15.19
C ALA A 34 18.89 -24.08 15.85
N ARG A 35 17.83 -24.40 15.09
CA ARG A 35 16.95 -25.56 15.36
C ARG A 35 16.31 -26.09 14.07
N ARG A 36 16.94 -27.13 13.50
CA ARG A 36 16.40 -28.23 12.65
C ARG A 36 17.49 -28.74 11.69
N GLN A 37 18.40 -29.55 12.23
CA GLN A 37 18.97 -30.67 11.48
C GLN A 37 18.73 -31.92 12.33
N GLY A 38 17.70 -32.66 11.94
CA GLY A 38 17.53 -34.08 12.28
C GLY A 38 17.70 -34.83 10.96
N ASP A 39 18.70 -35.69 10.92
CA ASP A 39 19.24 -36.33 9.71
C ASP A 39 18.43 -37.57 9.30
N VAL A 40 18.00 -37.65 8.03
CA VAL A 40 17.75 -38.92 7.32
C VAL A 40 17.98 -38.74 5.81
N GLY A 41 18.82 -39.60 5.23
CA GLY A 41 18.56 -40.14 3.89
C GLY A 41 19.37 -39.57 2.72
N ALA A 42 20.64 -39.96 2.59
CA ALA A 42 21.42 -39.72 1.38
C ALA A 42 20.91 -40.55 0.17
N ALA A 43 20.71 -39.90 -0.98
CA ALA A 43 20.62 -40.54 -2.29
C ALA A 43 21.56 -39.85 -3.29
N ARG A 44 22.33 -40.64 -4.05
CA ARG A 44 23.35 -40.15 -5.00
C ARG A 44 22.76 -39.82 -6.39
N PRO A 45 23.41 -38.97 -7.20
CA PRO A 45 22.79 -38.34 -8.35
C PRO A 45 22.67 -39.26 -9.57
N GLY A 46 21.48 -39.28 -10.19
CA GLY A 46 21.23 -39.89 -11.50
C GLY A 46 21.46 -38.89 -12.63
N GLN A 47 22.35 -39.22 -13.56
CA GLN A 47 22.57 -38.45 -14.79
C GLN A 47 21.39 -38.60 -15.75
N VAL A 48 20.82 -37.50 -16.26
CA VAL A 48 20.09 -37.52 -17.54
C VAL A 48 20.54 -36.35 -18.42
N ARG A 49 20.93 -36.73 -19.64
CA ARG A 49 21.52 -35.92 -20.71
C ARG A 49 20.80 -34.62 -21.06
N ALA A 50 21.60 -33.64 -21.47
CA ALA A 50 21.19 -32.58 -22.37
C ALA A 50 20.91 -33.11 -23.80
N LEU A 51 19.87 -32.55 -24.41
CA LEU A 51 19.64 -32.41 -25.86
C LEU A 51 19.19 -30.94 -26.02
N GLY A 52 19.55 -30.17 -27.02
CA GLY A 52 20.14 -30.48 -28.33
C GLY A 52 19.53 -29.45 -29.29
N THR A 53 20.33 -28.49 -29.77
CA THR A 53 19.82 -27.26 -30.40
C THR A 53 19.53 -27.37 -31.90
N ALA A 54 18.68 -26.44 -32.37
CA ALA A 54 18.58 -25.93 -33.75
C ALA A 54 17.87 -26.83 -34.81
N PRO A 55 17.41 -26.27 -35.97
CA PRO A 55 17.62 -24.91 -36.48
C PRO A 55 16.35 -24.11 -36.87
N ALA A 56 16.56 -22.83 -37.19
CA ALA A 56 15.55 -21.91 -37.73
C ALA A 56 15.40 -22.00 -39.26
N GLN A 57 14.28 -21.52 -39.80
CA GLN A 57 14.11 -21.22 -41.23
C GLN A 57 13.53 -19.82 -41.50
N ARG A 58 13.92 -19.25 -42.64
CA ARG A 58 13.46 -17.99 -43.28
C ARG A 58 13.15 -18.31 -44.77
N VAL A 59 12.46 -17.50 -45.59
CA VAL A 59 11.97 -16.10 -45.50
C VAL A 59 10.54 -16.05 -46.08
N GLY A 60 9.67 -15.14 -45.59
CA GLY A 60 8.46 -14.75 -46.32
C GLY A 60 8.20 -13.25 -46.18
N GLN A 61 8.51 -12.45 -47.22
CA GLN A 61 8.30 -11.00 -47.22
C GLN A 61 6.88 -10.64 -47.66
N GLY A 62 6.22 -9.75 -46.90
CA GLY A 62 4.96 -9.09 -47.29
C GLY A 62 4.89 -7.71 -46.67
N ARG A 63 4.77 -6.65 -47.49
CA ARG A 63 4.65 -5.25 -47.05
C ARG A 63 3.15 -4.84 -46.92
N PRO A 64 2.84 -3.67 -46.32
CA PRO A 64 1.72 -3.58 -45.37
C PRO A 64 0.38 -3.22 -46.01
N ALA A 65 -0.70 -3.55 -45.29
CA ALA A 65 -2.04 -3.00 -45.49
C ALA A 65 -2.44 -2.10 -44.31
N ALA A 66 -3.15 -1.02 -44.61
CA ALA A 66 -3.55 -0.01 -43.63
C ALA A 66 -4.66 -0.51 -42.68
N GLY A 67 -4.67 0.00 -41.44
CA GLY A 67 -5.77 -0.22 -40.51
C GLY A 67 -6.99 0.68 -40.81
N PRO A 68 -8.13 0.39 -40.17
CA PRO A 68 -9.08 1.46 -39.88
C PRO A 68 -9.61 1.45 -38.43
N ALA A 69 -9.67 2.67 -37.88
CA ALA A 69 -10.70 3.23 -37.01
C ALA A 69 -11.28 2.38 -35.85
N ALA A 70 -11.14 2.94 -34.63
CA ALA A 70 -11.91 2.55 -33.46
C ALA A 70 -13.42 2.57 -33.74
N ARG A 71 -14.11 1.45 -33.47
CA ARG A 71 -15.57 1.39 -33.43
C ARG A 71 -16.04 1.67 -32.01
N ARG A 72 -16.73 2.80 -31.81
CA ARG A 72 -17.56 3.00 -30.62
C ARG A 72 -18.67 1.96 -30.64
N ALA A 73 -18.77 1.16 -29.57
CA ALA A 73 -19.88 0.24 -29.38
C ALA A 73 -21.03 0.97 -28.67
N ASP A 74 -22.03 1.39 -29.45
CA ASP A 74 -23.34 1.73 -28.89
C ASP A 74 -23.97 0.45 -28.33
N HIS A 75 -24.38 0.45 -27.06
CA HIS A 75 -25.13 -0.65 -26.46
C HIS A 75 -26.58 -0.24 -26.20
N ALA A 76 -27.40 -0.52 -27.21
CA ALA A 76 -28.84 -0.40 -27.16
C ALA A 76 -29.46 -1.30 -26.07
N ARG A 77 -30.56 -0.82 -25.47
CA ARG A 77 -31.23 -1.43 -24.32
C ARG A 77 -31.87 -2.79 -24.65
N GLY A 78 -31.17 -3.88 -24.39
CA GLY A 78 -31.74 -5.23 -24.30
C GLY A 78 -32.34 -5.49 -22.91
N ARG A 79 -33.66 -5.71 -22.82
CA ARG A 79 -34.30 -6.15 -21.56
C ARG A 79 -34.03 -7.63 -21.29
N GLY A 80 -32.85 -7.94 -20.76
CA GLY A 80 -32.52 -9.26 -20.23
C GLY A 80 -33.35 -9.60 -19.00
N ARG A 81 -33.78 -10.87 -18.87
CA ARG A 81 -34.38 -11.38 -17.62
C ARG A 81 -33.36 -11.25 -16.49
N ARG A 82 -33.81 -10.80 -15.31
CA ARG A 82 -32.96 -10.78 -14.10
C ARG A 82 -32.61 -12.21 -13.70
N ASP A 83 -31.32 -12.50 -13.61
CA ASP A 83 -30.79 -13.69 -12.94
C ASP A 83 -31.01 -13.53 -11.42
N PRO A 84 -31.63 -14.50 -10.72
CA PRO A 84 -31.81 -14.43 -9.27
C PRO A 84 -30.52 -14.69 -8.47
N GLY A 85 -29.41 -15.07 -9.11
CA GLY A 85 -28.09 -15.27 -8.49
C GLY A 85 -27.38 -13.98 -8.07
N ARG A 86 -28.07 -13.03 -7.42
CA ARG A 86 -27.40 -11.87 -6.82
C ARG A 86 -26.48 -12.39 -5.73
N CYS A 87 -25.16 -12.18 -5.88
CA CYS A 87 -24.19 -12.54 -4.85
C CYS A 87 -24.67 -11.94 -3.52
N ARG A 88 -24.89 -12.80 -2.51
CA ARG A 88 -25.25 -12.32 -1.18
C ARG A 88 -24.00 -11.71 -0.59
N VAL A 89 -24.08 -10.41 -0.37
CA VAL A 89 -23.12 -9.65 0.43
C VAL A 89 -22.99 -10.35 1.80
N SER A 90 -21.78 -10.40 2.35
CA SER A 90 -21.57 -11.02 3.66
C SER A 90 -22.14 -10.11 4.77
N PRO A 91 -22.47 -10.63 5.96
CA PRO A 91 -22.89 -9.79 7.08
C PRO A 91 -21.88 -8.69 7.44
N SER A 92 -20.57 -8.99 7.33
CA SER A 92 -19.47 -8.06 7.57
C SER A 92 -19.48 -6.90 6.56
N GLU A 93 -19.63 -7.21 5.27
CA GLU A 93 -19.69 -6.20 4.20
C GLU A 93 -20.99 -5.40 4.27
N ASP A 94 -22.13 -6.05 4.53
CA ASP A 94 -23.42 -5.37 4.71
C ASP A 94 -23.37 -4.39 5.89
N LEU A 95 -22.67 -4.72 6.98
CA LEU A 95 -22.43 -3.80 8.10
C LEU A 95 -21.59 -2.60 7.67
N VAL A 96 -20.42 -2.82 7.05
CA VAL A 96 -19.52 -1.74 6.61
C VAL A 96 -20.21 -0.82 5.60
N ARG A 97 -21.05 -1.36 4.72
CA ARG A 97 -21.84 -0.56 3.77
C ARG A 97 -22.91 0.28 4.45
N GLN A 98 -23.56 -0.24 5.49
CA GLN A 98 -24.50 0.54 6.31
C GLN A 98 -23.77 1.63 7.12
N LEU A 99 -22.58 1.33 7.65
CA LEU A 99 -21.71 2.29 8.32
C LEU A 99 -21.33 3.45 7.39
N VAL A 100 -20.87 3.16 6.17
CA VAL A 100 -20.53 4.21 5.19
C VAL A 100 -21.75 5.08 4.85
N GLU A 101 -22.93 4.49 4.71
CA GLU A 101 -24.13 5.28 4.41
C GLU A 101 -24.63 6.08 5.62
N GLU A 102 -24.92 5.45 6.76
CA GLU A 102 -25.47 6.14 7.94
C GLU A 102 -24.46 7.14 8.54
N ILE A 103 -23.19 6.76 8.71
CA ILE A 103 -22.18 7.60 9.36
C ILE A 103 -21.54 8.58 8.37
N HIS A 104 -20.96 8.11 7.27
CA HIS A 104 -20.16 8.98 6.40
C HIS A 104 -21.00 9.80 5.41
N ASN A 105 -22.14 9.28 4.92
CA ASN A 105 -23.00 9.99 3.97
C ASN A 105 -24.19 10.70 4.62
N GLU A 106 -24.90 10.09 5.58
CA GLU A 106 -26.04 10.72 6.27
C GLU A 106 -25.63 11.50 7.54
N HIS A 107 -24.36 11.43 7.95
CA HIS A 107 -23.79 12.14 9.12
C HIS A 107 -24.51 11.82 10.44
N ARG A 108 -25.05 10.60 10.57
CA ARG A 108 -25.80 10.11 11.74
C ARG A 108 -24.88 9.71 12.89
N LEU A 109 -24.17 10.69 13.47
CA LEU A 109 -23.25 10.42 14.58
C LEU A 109 -23.94 9.79 15.80
N ASP A 110 -25.26 9.99 15.96
CA ASP A 110 -26.10 9.30 16.96
C ASP A 110 -26.11 7.76 16.81
N ARG A 111 -25.66 7.25 15.67
CA ARG A 111 -25.60 5.82 15.33
C ARG A 111 -24.21 5.21 15.54
N LEU A 112 -23.17 6.01 15.81
CA LEU A 112 -21.80 5.51 16.05
C LEU A 112 -21.76 4.31 17.04
N PRO A 113 -22.45 4.33 18.21
CA PRO A 113 -22.40 3.21 19.16
C PRO A 113 -23.04 1.90 18.67
N ALA A 114 -23.77 1.92 17.55
CA ALA A 114 -24.32 0.71 16.93
C ALA A 114 -23.29 0.00 16.01
N TYR A 115 -22.28 0.74 15.53
CA TYR A 115 -21.20 0.21 14.68
C TYR A 115 -19.91 0.02 15.46
N PHE A 116 -19.58 0.94 16.37
CA PHE A 116 -18.36 0.98 17.15
C PHE A 116 -18.69 0.82 18.65
N PRO A 117 -18.62 -0.40 19.21
CA PRO A 117 -18.89 -0.66 20.62
C PRO A 117 -17.76 -0.13 21.50
N ALA A 118 -18.05 0.11 22.77
CA ALA A 118 -17.05 0.55 23.74
C ALA A 118 -15.90 -0.47 23.83
N GLY A 119 -14.67 -0.03 23.55
CA GLY A 119 -13.48 -0.87 23.56
C GLY A 119 -13.15 -1.57 22.23
N TYR A 120 -13.74 -1.16 21.10
CA TYR A 120 -13.16 -1.44 19.78
C TYR A 120 -11.74 -0.87 19.67
N ALA A 121 -10.89 -1.51 18.88
CA ALA A 121 -9.53 -1.02 18.63
C ALA A 121 -9.53 -0.03 17.45
N GLU A 122 -9.25 1.25 17.72
CA GLU A 122 -8.94 2.25 16.71
C GLU A 122 -7.44 2.42 16.63
N HIS A 123 -6.89 2.38 15.41
CA HIS A 123 -5.47 2.46 15.16
C HIS A 123 -5.03 3.80 14.56
N ASP A 124 -5.93 4.64 14.03
CA ASP A 124 -5.58 6.03 13.68
C ASP A 124 -5.43 6.89 14.96
N PRO A 125 -4.22 7.37 15.31
CA PRO A 125 -4.00 8.11 16.55
C PRO A 125 -4.63 9.51 16.56
N ARG A 126 -5.22 9.97 15.45
CA ARG A 126 -6.01 11.21 15.37
C ARG A 126 -7.42 11.03 15.92
N VAL A 127 -7.98 9.83 15.80
CA VAL A 127 -9.32 9.48 16.29
C VAL A 127 -9.22 9.17 17.78
N GLY A 128 -8.29 8.28 18.15
CA GLY A 128 -8.06 7.89 19.55
C GLY A 128 -9.32 7.40 20.26
N ASP A 129 -9.48 7.77 21.53
CA ASP A 129 -10.61 7.34 22.36
C ASP A 129 -11.92 8.12 22.10
N ASP A 130 -11.91 9.19 21.27
CA ASP A 130 -13.06 10.09 21.05
C ASP A 130 -13.49 10.14 19.58
N LEU A 131 -14.04 9.02 19.11
CA LEU A 131 -14.56 8.86 17.75
C LEU A 131 -15.64 9.89 17.40
N GLU A 132 -16.55 10.23 18.33
CA GLU A 132 -17.60 11.20 18.08
C GLU A 132 -17.02 12.62 17.95
N GLY A 133 -16.12 13.02 18.86
CA GLY A 133 -15.41 14.30 18.78
C GLY A 133 -14.61 14.46 17.49
N PHE A 134 -13.90 13.41 17.06
CA PHE A 134 -13.20 13.39 15.77
C PHE A 134 -14.15 13.66 14.60
N TRP A 135 -15.27 12.94 14.51
CA TRP A 135 -16.26 13.15 13.45
C TRP A 135 -16.91 14.53 13.51
N GLN A 136 -17.18 15.05 14.71
CA GLN A 136 -17.71 16.41 14.88
C GLN A 136 -16.71 17.48 14.39
N GLU A 137 -15.41 17.34 14.64
CA GLU A 137 -14.37 18.26 14.12
C GLU A 137 -14.20 18.13 12.60
N PHE A 138 -14.20 16.90 12.09
CA PHE A 138 -14.03 16.65 10.66
C PHE A 138 -15.21 17.17 9.84
N LEU A 139 -16.45 16.97 10.29
CA LEU A 139 -17.66 17.49 9.65
C LEU A 139 -17.90 18.99 9.89
N GLN A 140 -17.34 19.57 10.96
CA GLN A 140 -17.25 21.04 11.08
C GLN A 140 -16.35 21.64 9.98
N THR A 141 -15.32 20.91 9.56
CA THR A 141 -14.45 21.31 8.44
C THR A 141 -15.13 21.05 7.10
N PHE A 142 -15.68 19.85 6.89
CA PHE A 142 -16.25 19.38 5.62
C PHE A 142 -17.74 19.05 5.77
N GLY A 143 -18.59 20.07 5.87
CA GLY A 143 -20.02 19.90 6.18
C GLY A 143 -20.87 19.26 5.08
N ASP A 144 -20.36 19.15 3.85
CA ASP A 144 -21.03 18.52 2.71
C ASP A 144 -20.41 17.16 2.30
N LEU A 145 -19.47 16.65 3.10
CA LEU A 145 -18.69 15.44 2.82
C LEU A 145 -19.55 14.24 2.38
N LYS A 146 -19.13 13.59 1.30
CA LYS A 146 -19.69 12.34 0.76
C LYS A 146 -18.59 11.34 0.42
N VAL A 147 -18.96 10.07 0.39
CA VAL A 147 -18.05 8.94 0.15
C VAL A 147 -18.59 8.04 -0.95
N SER A 148 -17.73 7.70 -1.91
CA SER A 148 -17.92 6.54 -2.79
C SER A 148 -17.08 5.37 -2.30
N VAL A 149 -17.68 4.18 -2.31
CA VAL A 149 -16.94 2.91 -2.18
C VAL A 149 -16.52 2.49 -3.58
N ASP A 150 -15.21 2.47 -3.83
CA ASP A 150 -14.67 2.25 -5.18
C ASP A 150 -14.32 0.77 -5.40
N LEU A 151 -13.74 0.13 -4.39
CA LEU A 151 -13.47 -1.31 -4.32
C LEU A 151 -13.66 -1.83 -2.89
N THR A 152 -14.15 -3.06 -2.75
CA THR A 152 -14.22 -3.77 -1.46
C THR A 152 -13.77 -5.21 -1.67
N LEU A 153 -13.03 -5.76 -0.70
CA LEU A 153 -12.82 -7.19 -0.55
C LEU A 153 -13.14 -7.60 0.89
N THR A 154 -13.89 -8.70 0.99
CA THR A 154 -14.38 -9.23 2.24
C THR A 154 -13.86 -10.64 2.44
N ASP A 155 -13.17 -10.84 3.56
CA ASP A 155 -12.47 -12.06 3.93
C ASP A 155 -12.90 -12.45 5.35
N HIS A 156 -13.92 -13.30 5.44
CA HIS A 156 -14.64 -13.69 6.66
C HIS A 156 -15.11 -12.50 7.52
N ASP A 157 -14.42 -12.21 8.62
CA ASP A 157 -14.71 -11.10 9.53
C ASP A 157 -13.97 -9.81 9.14
N GLN A 158 -13.04 -9.86 8.19
CA GLN A 158 -12.31 -8.69 7.70
C GLN A 158 -12.95 -8.10 6.44
N VAL A 159 -13.00 -6.77 6.36
CA VAL A 159 -13.45 -6.02 5.19
C VAL A 159 -12.44 -4.91 4.92
N MET A 160 -11.80 -4.93 3.75
CA MET A 160 -10.95 -3.84 3.28
C MET A 160 -11.63 -3.12 2.11
N SER A 161 -11.70 -1.79 2.16
CA SER A 161 -12.37 -0.99 1.13
C SER A 161 -11.58 0.25 0.74
N PHE A 162 -11.42 0.48 -0.56
CA PHE A 162 -10.94 1.74 -1.11
C PHE A 162 -12.12 2.71 -1.21
N LEU A 163 -11.96 3.89 -0.61
CA LEU A 163 -12.97 4.93 -0.51
C LEU A 163 -12.44 6.23 -1.11
N THR A 164 -13.26 6.91 -1.90
CA THR A 164 -13.02 8.30 -2.29
C THR A 164 -13.99 9.22 -1.58
N TRP A 165 -13.45 10.15 -0.81
CA TRP A 165 -14.16 11.16 -0.03
C TRP A 165 -14.12 12.49 -0.78
N ARG A 166 -15.26 13.16 -0.91
CA ARG A 166 -15.36 14.47 -1.56
C ARG A 166 -16.22 15.44 -0.77
N GLY A 167 -15.80 16.70 -0.71
CA GLY A 167 -16.49 17.78 -0.01
C GLY A 167 -15.72 19.09 -0.13
N HIS A 168 -16.13 20.12 0.60
CA HIS A 168 -15.51 21.44 0.59
C HIS A 168 -15.38 21.98 2.02
N ASP A 169 -14.36 22.81 2.25
CA ASP A 169 -14.29 23.59 3.49
C ASP A 169 -15.12 24.88 3.46
N ALA A 170 -15.17 25.59 4.59
CA ALA A 170 -15.90 26.85 4.71
C ALA A 170 -15.39 27.98 3.79
N ASP A 171 -14.16 27.90 3.28
CA ASP A 171 -13.58 28.82 2.29
C ASP A 171 -13.87 28.37 0.84
N GLY A 172 -14.56 27.24 0.64
CA GLY A 172 -14.89 26.68 -0.66
C GLY A 172 -13.73 25.96 -1.35
N ARG A 173 -12.78 25.41 -0.58
CA ARG A 173 -11.68 24.60 -1.12
C ARG A 173 -12.09 23.14 -1.23
N ASP A 174 -12.01 22.60 -2.43
CA ASP A 174 -12.30 21.19 -2.75
C ASP A 174 -11.37 20.25 -1.96
N LEU A 175 -11.97 19.22 -1.35
CA LEU A 175 -11.30 18.01 -0.88
C LEU A 175 -11.67 16.86 -1.83
N GLU A 176 -10.67 16.20 -2.39
CA GLU A 176 -10.76 14.83 -2.91
C GLU A 176 -9.71 14.01 -2.17
N LEU A 177 -10.14 13.05 -1.35
CA LEU A 177 -9.27 12.22 -0.53
C LEU A 177 -9.50 10.75 -0.86
N HIS A 178 -8.42 10.00 -1.00
CA HIS A 178 -8.45 8.55 -1.15
C HIS A 178 -7.98 7.88 0.15
N THR A 179 -8.74 6.91 0.63
CA THR A 179 -8.36 6.05 1.76
C THR A 179 -8.57 4.58 1.43
N SER A 180 -7.87 3.71 2.16
CA SER A 180 -8.18 2.29 2.25
C SER A 180 -8.41 1.95 3.71
N GLU A 181 -9.65 1.61 4.05
CA GLU A 181 -10.08 1.28 5.41
C GLU A 181 -10.10 -0.24 5.58
N LEU A 182 -9.54 -0.73 6.68
CA LEU A 182 -9.62 -2.13 7.11
C LEU A 182 -10.44 -2.23 8.40
N PHE A 183 -11.58 -2.92 8.31
CA PHE A 183 -12.44 -3.25 9.43
C PHE A 183 -12.31 -4.74 9.78
N ARG A 184 -12.34 -5.08 11.07
CA ARG A 184 -12.66 -6.42 11.56
C ARG A 184 -14.00 -6.38 12.30
N VAL A 185 -14.93 -7.26 11.91
CA VAL A 185 -16.34 -7.24 12.32
C VAL A 185 -16.68 -8.49 13.11
N THR A 186 -16.95 -8.35 14.41
CA THR A 186 -17.38 -9.47 15.27
C THR A 186 -18.70 -9.14 15.96
N ASP A 187 -19.55 -10.15 16.16
CA ASP A 187 -20.85 -10.03 16.82
C ASP A 187 -21.78 -8.93 16.25
N GLY A 188 -21.60 -8.60 14.97
CA GLY A 188 -22.39 -7.60 14.25
C GLY A 188 -21.93 -6.15 14.44
N ALA A 189 -20.72 -5.93 14.96
CA ALA A 189 -20.12 -4.60 15.15
C ALA A 189 -18.64 -4.59 14.77
N VAL A 190 -18.07 -3.40 14.52
CA VAL A 190 -16.63 -3.22 14.27
C VAL A 190 -15.87 -3.43 15.58
N ALA A 191 -15.01 -4.43 15.62
CA ALA A 191 -14.14 -4.71 16.77
C ALA A 191 -12.76 -4.04 16.64
N GLU A 192 -12.36 -3.71 15.42
CA GLU A 192 -11.05 -3.15 15.10
C GLU A 192 -11.10 -2.42 13.76
N HIS A 193 -10.44 -1.26 13.69
CA HIS A 193 -10.43 -0.38 12.53
C HIS A 193 -9.06 0.27 12.34
N GLY A 194 -8.67 0.50 11.09
CA GLY A 194 -7.56 1.38 10.76
C GLY A 194 -7.30 1.50 9.26
N ALA A 195 -6.48 2.49 8.92
CA ALA A 195 -6.51 3.09 7.59
C ALA A 195 -5.14 3.20 6.91
N VAL A 196 -5.16 3.29 5.58
CA VAL A 196 -4.15 3.99 4.78
C VAL A 196 -4.82 5.24 4.21
N VAL A 197 -4.30 6.42 4.54
CA VAL A 197 -4.90 7.73 4.21
C VAL A 197 -3.91 8.54 3.38
N ASP A 198 -4.34 9.11 2.25
CA ASP A 198 -3.50 10.04 1.51
C ASP A 198 -3.47 11.44 2.15
N TYR A 199 -2.49 11.66 3.02
CA TYR A 199 -2.32 12.94 3.69
C TYR A 199 -1.70 14.03 2.83
N CYS A 200 -1.41 13.81 1.53
CA CYS A 200 -1.05 14.92 0.64
C CYS A 200 -2.16 15.97 0.56
N GLU A 201 -3.42 15.53 0.58
CA GLU A 201 -4.59 16.38 0.44
C GLU A 201 -4.99 17.00 1.78
N LEU A 202 -5.18 16.15 2.80
CA LEU A 202 -5.49 16.58 4.16
C LEU A 202 -4.43 17.52 4.76
N GLY A 203 -3.16 17.38 4.33
CA GLY A 203 -2.08 18.32 4.65
C GLY A 203 -2.34 19.77 4.23
N THR A 204 -3.15 20.01 3.20
CA THR A 204 -3.55 21.36 2.77
C THR A 204 -4.61 22.00 3.66
N PHE A 205 -5.29 21.18 4.49
CA PHE A 205 -6.28 21.60 5.49
C PHE A 205 -5.71 21.61 6.92
N GLY A 206 -4.44 21.27 7.10
CA GLY A 206 -3.73 21.35 8.39
C GLY A 206 -3.61 20.02 9.15
N PHE A 207 -4.31 18.96 8.71
CA PHE A 207 -4.13 17.62 9.25
C PHE A 207 -2.76 17.07 8.86
N THR A 208 -2.07 16.40 9.77
CA THR A 208 -0.73 15.84 9.49
C THR A 208 -0.69 14.32 9.70
N PRO A 209 0.11 13.59 8.89
CA PRO A 209 0.23 12.15 9.02
C PRO A 209 0.87 11.78 10.36
N GLN A 210 0.08 11.18 11.23
CA GLN A 210 0.56 10.51 12.42
C GLN A 210 1.09 9.11 12.04
N ARG A 211 1.89 8.52 12.93
CA ARG A 211 2.30 7.13 12.79
C ARG A 211 1.36 6.30 13.63
N ASP A 212 0.40 5.64 12.97
CA ASP A 212 -0.36 4.56 13.55
C ASP A 212 0.53 3.35 13.89
N ASP A 213 0.02 2.49 14.76
CA ASP A 213 0.62 1.24 15.18
C ASP A 213 -0.28 0.03 14.85
N PHE A 214 -1.01 0.10 13.73
CA PHE A 214 -1.87 -1.00 13.26
C PHE A 214 -1.11 -2.34 13.27
N PRO A 215 -1.66 -3.40 13.88
CA PRO A 215 -0.96 -4.65 14.09
C PRO A 215 -0.75 -5.40 12.77
N SER A 216 0.51 -5.53 12.36
CA SER A 216 0.90 -6.35 11.22
C SER A 216 0.62 -7.84 11.48
N SER A 217 -0.22 -8.46 10.65
CA SER A 217 -0.43 -9.91 10.59
C SER A 217 -0.57 -10.35 9.13
N LEU A 218 0.27 -11.31 8.73
CA LEU A 218 0.20 -11.95 7.40
C LEU A 218 -0.53 -13.30 7.43
N ASP A 219 -1.08 -13.67 8.58
CA ASP A 219 -1.92 -14.87 8.72
C ASP A 219 -3.31 -14.58 8.16
N LEU A 220 -3.71 -15.36 7.14
CA LEU A 220 -5.07 -15.34 6.61
C LEU A 220 -6.06 -15.87 7.68
N ILE A 221 -7.08 -15.08 8.00
CA ILE A 221 -8.03 -15.40 9.06
C ILE A 221 -9.13 -16.29 8.49
N GLY A 222 -9.27 -17.52 9.02
CA GLY A 222 -10.32 -18.44 8.60
C GLY A 222 -9.99 -19.29 7.36
N PRO A 223 -10.94 -20.11 6.88
CA PRO A 223 -10.69 -21.10 5.84
C PRO A 223 -10.54 -20.46 4.47
N HIS A 224 -9.46 -20.81 3.78
CA HIS A 224 -9.13 -20.37 2.43
C HIS A 224 -9.05 -21.55 1.46
N THR A 225 -9.27 -21.29 0.17
CA THR A 225 -9.00 -22.28 -0.87
C THR A 225 -7.50 -22.33 -1.19
N PRO A 226 -6.97 -23.46 -1.68
CA PRO A 226 -5.58 -23.54 -2.15
C PRO A 226 -5.25 -22.55 -3.28
N ALA A 227 -6.25 -21.99 -3.97
CA ALA A 227 -6.07 -20.96 -4.99
C ALA A 227 -5.85 -19.58 -4.36
N GLU A 228 -6.60 -19.23 -3.31
CA GLU A 228 -6.42 -17.98 -2.57
C GLU A 228 -5.07 -17.97 -1.82
N GLU A 229 -4.72 -19.07 -1.15
CA GLU A 229 -3.40 -19.25 -0.53
C GLU A 229 -2.26 -19.09 -1.55
N ALA A 230 -2.40 -19.69 -2.73
CA ALA A 230 -1.40 -19.56 -3.80
C ALA A 230 -1.33 -18.13 -4.36
N ASN A 231 -2.47 -17.44 -4.51
CA ASN A 231 -2.53 -16.05 -4.97
C ASN A 231 -1.81 -15.11 -3.98
N VAL A 232 -2.04 -15.28 -2.67
CA VAL A 232 -1.31 -14.57 -1.61
C VAL A 232 0.18 -14.88 -1.67
N GLY A 233 0.55 -16.14 -1.86
CA GLY A 233 1.94 -16.56 -2.05
C GLY A 233 2.64 -15.84 -3.21
N VAL A 234 1.97 -15.64 -4.35
CA VAL A 234 2.51 -14.87 -5.49
C VAL A 234 2.72 -13.40 -5.11
N VAL A 235 1.72 -12.75 -4.50
CA VAL A 235 1.80 -11.33 -4.11
C VAL A 235 2.90 -11.09 -3.08
N LEU A 236 2.98 -11.89 -2.01
CA LEU A 236 4.02 -11.76 -0.99
C LEU A 236 5.43 -12.04 -1.55
N SER A 237 5.56 -12.99 -2.48
CA SER A 237 6.83 -13.25 -3.19
C SER A 237 7.24 -12.09 -4.08
N ALA A 238 6.29 -11.38 -4.70
CA ALA A 238 6.57 -10.18 -5.49
C ALA A 238 7.11 -9.04 -4.62
N TYR A 239 6.52 -8.79 -3.45
CA TYR A 239 7.02 -7.81 -2.48
C TYR A 239 8.43 -8.16 -1.98
N ASP A 240 8.72 -9.41 -1.63
CA ASP A 240 10.06 -9.81 -1.18
C ASP A 240 11.08 -9.74 -2.33
N GLU A 241 10.91 -10.55 -3.37
CA GLU A 241 11.94 -10.75 -4.39
C GLU A 241 12.14 -9.52 -5.28
N VAL A 242 11.06 -8.87 -5.72
CA VAL A 242 11.13 -7.76 -6.67
C VAL A 242 11.36 -6.44 -5.91
N MET A 243 10.57 -6.16 -4.87
CA MET A 243 10.56 -4.84 -4.23
C MET A 243 11.60 -4.67 -3.12
N THR A 244 11.88 -5.73 -2.35
CA THR A 244 12.84 -5.69 -1.23
C THR A 244 14.22 -6.22 -1.62
N GLN A 245 14.30 -7.27 -2.46
CA GLN A 245 15.57 -7.82 -2.96
C GLN A 245 16.01 -7.25 -4.33
N HIS A 246 15.20 -6.36 -4.91
CA HIS A 246 15.45 -5.61 -6.16
C HIS A 246 15.66 -6.50 -7.40
N GLN A 247 15.17 -7.74 -7.38
CA GLN A 247 15.33 -8.71 -8.47
C GLN A 247 14.33 -8.43 -9.60
N LEU A 248 14.53 -7.36 -10.38
CA LEU A 248 13.63 -6.96 -11.47
C LEU A 248 13.38 -8.06 -12.52
N ASP A 249 14.33 -8.97 -12.73
CA ASP A 249 14.18 -10.11 -13.64
C ASP A 249 13.20 -11.17 -13.10
N ARG A 250 12.84 -11.13 -11.81
CA ARG A 250 11.76 -11.97 -11.22
C ARG A 250 10.37 -11.40 -11.49
N ALA A 251 10.24 -10.16 -11.96
CA ALA A 251 8.94 -9.55 -12.22
C ALA A 251 8.12 -10.34 -13.27
N ASP A 252 8.76 -10.98 -14.25
CA ASP A 252 8.07 -11.83 -15.25
C ASP A 252 7.46 -13.11 -14.67
N VAL A 253 7.87 -13.51 -13.46
CA VAL A 253 7.29 -14.66 -12.75
C VAL A 253 5.98 -14.24 -12.11
N HIS A 254 5.97 -13.09 -11.43
CA HIS A 254 4.84 -12.64 -10.59
C HIS A 254 3.82 -11.78 -11.33
N TYR A 255 4.23 -11.03 -12.35
CA TYR A 255 3.37 -10.13 -13.10
C TYR A 255 3.21 -10.63 -14.54
N SER A 256 1.98 -10.59 -15.03
CA SER A 256 1.70 -10.88 -16.43
C SER A 256 2.30 -9.83 -17.35
N ARG A 257 2.65 -10.23 -18.58
CA ARG A 257 3.23 -9.34 -19.59
C ARG A 257 2.42 -8.06 -19.81
N ASP A 258 1.09 -8.20 -19.90
CA ASP A 258 0.14 -7.15 -20.24
C ASP A 258 -0.52 -6.52 -18.98
N TYR A 259 0.15 -6.66 -17.82
CA TYR A 259 -0.27 -6.15 -16.53
C TYR A 259 -0.75 -4.68 -16.57
N VAL A 260 -1.90 -4.43 -15.95
CA VAL A 260 -2.50 -3.09 -15.86
C VAL A 260 -2.24 -2.48 -14.47
N HIS A 261 -1.93 -1.19 -14.42
CA HIS A 261 -1.89 -0.43 -13.17
C HIS A 261 -2.84 0.75 -13.21
N HIS A 262 -3.51 1.00 -12.10
CA HIS A 262 -4.46 2.09 -11.92
C HIS A 262 -3.93 3.07 -10.87
N ASN A 263 -3.04 3.97 -11.30
CA ASN A 263 -2.46 5.03 -10.47
C ASN A 263 -2.59 6.40 -11.16
N ASP A 264 -3.57 7.18 -10.71
CA ASP A 264 -3.89 8.51 -11.25
C ASP A 264 -2.86 9.60 -10.87
N GLN A 265 -2.00 9.34 -9.89
CA GLN A 265 -0.85 10.20 -9.55
C GLN A 265 0.39 9.89 -10.43
N MET A 266 0.42 8.72 -11.09
CA MET A 266 1.49 8.29 -11.99
C MET A 266 1.01 7.97 -13.43
N PRO A 267 0.13 8.79 -14.07
CA PRO A 267 -0.52 8.47 -15.34
C PRO A 267 0.45 8.47 -16.54
N ALA A 268 1.70 8.87 -16.33
CA ALA A 268 2.78 8.82 -17.32
C ALA A 268 3.51 7.47 -17.35
N VAL A 269 3.25 6.56 -16.40
CA VAL A 269 3.77 5.19 -16.41
C VAL A 269 2.85 4.33 -17.30
N PRO A 270 3.35 3.66 -18.35
CA PRO A 270 2.52 2.78 -19.17
C PRO A 270 2.15 1.46 -18.46
N ASN A 271 1.14 0.77 -18.96
CA ASN A 271 0.87 -0.63 -18.62
C ASN A 271 1.98 -1.58 -19.12
N GLY A 272 2.04 -2.76 -18.51
CA GLY A 272 2.91 -3.88 -18.87
C GLY A 272 4.12 -4.04 -17.94
N VAL A 273 4.57 -5.30 -17.78
CA VAL A 273 5.66 -5.65 -16.84
C VAL A 273 6.98 -4.93 -17.12
N GLU A 274 7.28 -4.61 -18.39
CA GLU A 274 8.48 -3.85 -18.76
C GLU A 274 8.45 -2.39 -18.28
N ALA A 275 7.28 -1.74 -18.32
CA ALA A 275 7.10 -0.39 -17.80
C ALA A 275 7.22 -0.35 -16.28
N PHE A 276 6.63 -1.35 -15.60
CA PHE A 276 6.81 -1.60 -14.18
C PHE A 276 8.29 -1.78 -13.80
N LYS A 277 9.05 -2.62 -14.53
CA LYS A 277 10.48 -2.83 -14.29
C LYS A 277 11.28 -1.54 -14.42
N GLU A 278 11.02 -0.72 -15.44
CA GLU A 278 11.71 0.57 -15.62
C GLU A 278 11.34 1.58 -14.52
N PHE A 279 10.08 1.62 -14.10
CA PHE A 279 9.64 2.45 -12.99
C PHE A 279 10.42 2.11 -11.70
N PHE A 280 10.46 0.82 -11.33
CA PHE A 280 11.17 0.36 -10.13
C PHE A 280 12.69 0.41 -10.25
N ARG A 281 13.28 0.20 -11.43
CA ARG A 281 14.71 0.49 -11.71
C ARG A 281 15.08 1.91 -11.32
N GLY A 282 14.24 2.89 -11.66
CA GLY A 282 14.41 4.28 -11.27
C GLY A 282 14.22 4.55 -9.77
N ASN A 283 13.41 3.74 -9.07
CA ASN A 283 13.21 3.85 -7.62
C ASN A 283 14.38 3.23 -6.84
N PHE A 284 14.84 2.02 -7.20
CA PHE A 284 16.01 1.39 -6.58
C PHE A 284 17.30 2.21 -6.82
N ALA A 285 17.44 2.83 -8.00
CA ALA A 285 18.53 3.77 -8.27
C ALA A 285 18.49 5.06 -7.42
N ARG A 286 17.35 5.40 -6.79
CA ARG A 286 17.20 6.52 -5.84
C ARG A 286 17.34 6.07 -4.39
N TYR A 287 16.77 4.91 -4.08
CA TYR A 287 16.67 4.29 -2.76
C TYR A 287 17.30 2.89 -2.84
N PRO A 288 18.64 2.76 -2.79
CA PRO A 288 19.33 1.46 -2.88
C PRO A 288 19.05 0.51 -1.70
N ASP A 289 18.45 1.04 -0.63
CA ASP A 289 17.94 0.36 0.55
C ASP A 289 16.40 0.34 0.61
N LEU A 290 15.71 0.56 -0.52
CA LEU A 290 14.25 0.45 -0.59
C LEU A 290 13.83 -0.96 -0.18
N SER A 291 12.88 -1.03 0.74
CA SER A 291 12.27 -2.26 1.22
C SER A 291 10.82 -2.00 1.54
N VAL A 292 10.03 -3.07 1.51
CA VAL A 292 8.61 -3.06 1.80
C VAL A 292 8.29 -4.25 2.69
N ALA A 293 7.56 -3.98 3.76
CA ALA A 293 6.98 -4.99 4.62
C ALA A 293 5.47 -4.98 4.39
N PRO A 294 4.89 -6.04 3.80
CA PRO A 294 3.47 -6.32 3.92
C PRO A 294 3.12 -6.37 5.41
N ASP A 295 2.08 -5.64 5.80
CA ASP A 295 1.58 -5.52 7.16
C ASP A 295 0.34 -6.39 7.35
N ASN A 296 -0.65 -6.31 6.45
CA ASN A 296 -1.88 -7.11 6.51
C ASN A 296 -2.25 -7.65 5.13
N VAL A 297 -2.90 -8.81 5.07
CA VAL A 297 -3.35 -9.43 3.81
C VAL A 297 -4.74 -10.05 3.97
N LEU A 298 -5.60 -9.82 2.99
CA LEU A 298 -6.91 -10.45 2.83
C LEU A 298 -6.98 -11.09 1.43
N ALA A 299 -7.72 -12.19 1.28
CA ALA A 299 -7.89 -12.87 -0.01
C ALA A 299 -9.33 -13.31 -0.28
N HIS A 300 -9.80 -13.12 -1.51
CA HIS A 300 -11.08 -13.66 -1.95
C HIS A 300 -11.09 -13.95 -3.45
N GLY A 301 -11.24 -15.22 -3.83
CA GLY A 301 -11.23 -15.69 -5.20
C GLY A 301 -9.93 -15.34 -5.94
N ASP A 302 -10.04 -14.49 -6.96
CA ASP A 302 -8.93 -14.04 -7.81
C ASP A 302 -8.26 -12.74 -7.32
N LYS A 303 -8.56 -12.28 -6.10
CA LYS A 303 -8.09 -11.00 -5.55
C LYS A 303 -7.38 -11.16 -4.22
N VAL A 304 -6.38 -10.28 -4.01
CA VAL A 304 -5.61 -10.16 -2.78
C VAL A 304 -5.46 -8.67 -2.47
N MET A 305 -5.83 -8.28 -1.25
CA MET A 305 -5.70 -6.91 -0.76
C MET A 305 -4.61 -6.88 0.32
N VAL A 306 -3.71 -5.91 0.26
CA VAL A 306 -2.53 -5.81 1.14
C VAL A 306 -2.42 -4.41 1.73
N PHE A 307 -2.15 -4.28 3.03
CA PHE A 307 -1.53 -3.08 3.61
C PHE A 307 -0.01 -3.29 3.64
N ALA A 308 0.79 -2.29 3.30
CA ALA A 308 2.24 -2.40 3.31
C ALA A 308 2.98 -1.11 3.68
N THR A 309 4.09 -1.28 4.39
CA THR A 309 4.99 -0.20 4.82
C THR A 309 6.28 -0.18 4.00
N TRP A 310 6.52 0.91 3.28
CA TRP A 310 7.72 1.15 2.48
C TRP A 310 8.75 1.99 3.25
N ARG A 311 10.04 1.61 3.14
CA ARG A 311 11.17 2.27 3.81
C ARG A 311 12.38 2.36 2.88
N GLY A 312 13.15 3.43 2.98
CA GLY A 312 14.44 3.57 2.28
C GLY A 312 15.12 4.91 2.55
N THR A 313 16.27 5.16 1.93
CA THR A 313 17.07 6.38 2.11
C THR A 313 17.50 6.92 0.75
N ASN A 314 17.16 8.18 0.46
CA ASN A 314 17.44 8.85 -0.82
C ASN A 314 18.95 9.16 -0.96
N THR A 315 19.74 8.12 -1.25
CA THR A 315 21.22 8.15 -1.36
C THR A 315 21.69 8.03 -2.81
N GLY A 316 20.83 7.61 -3.73
CA GLY A 316 21.15 7.41 -5.14
C GLY A 316 20.70 8.55 -6.05
N PHE A 317 21.46 8.78 -7.13
CA PHE A 317 21.12 9.76 -8.16
C PHE A 317 20.15 9.16 -9.17
N ALA A 318 18.97 9.75 -9.32
CA ALA A 318 17.94 9.24 -10.23
C ALA A 318 17.08 10.37 -10.83
N ARG A 319 16.68 10.20 -12.08
CA ARG A 319 15.81 11.13 -12.85
C ARG A 319 16.26 12.60 -12.71
N GLY A 320 17.57 12.86 -12.84
CA GLY A 320 18.17 14.20 -12.79
C GLY A 320 18.24 14.86 -11.41
N ARG A 321 17.92 14.15 -10.32
CA ARG A 321 17.91 14.71 -8.95
C ARG A 321 19.06 14.16 -8.12
N MET A 322 19.74 15.06 -7.41
CA MET A 322 20.80 14.71 -6.46
C MET A 322 20.23 13.95 -5.25
N PRO A 323 21.02 13.04 -4.65
CA PRO A 323 20.70 12.42 -3.37
C PRO A 323 20.39 13.46 -2.29
N THR A 324 19.34 13.23 -1.48
CA THR A 324 18.94 14.16 -0.40
C THR A 324 19.32 13.65 0.99
N GLY A 325 19.70 12.39 1.13
CA GLY A 325 19.95 11.72 2.41
C GLY A 325 18.71 11.52 3.29
N LYS A 326 17.53 11.95 2.82
CA LYS A 326 16.27 11.82 3.58
C LYS A 326 15.77 10.37 3.58
N LYS A 327 15.17 9.97 4.70
CA LYS A 327 14.51 8.66 4.84
C LYS A 327 13.07 8.71 4.37
N LEU A 328 12.69 7.75 3.54
CA LEU A 328 11.32 7.45 3.15
C LEU A 328 10.66 6.60 4.23
N PHE A 329 9.43 6.97 4.56
CA PHE A 329 8.42 6.14 5.19
C PHE A 329 7.10 6.47 4.47
N MET A 330 6.39 5.45 4.00
CA MET A 330 5.18 5.57 3.19
C MET A 330 4.35 4.31 3.39
N ARG A 331 3.03 4.45 3.57
CA ARG A 331 2.09 3.33 3.58
C ARG A 331 1.44 3.20 2.22
N THR A 332 1.19 1.97 1.78
CA THR A 332 0.30 1.67 0.66
C THR A 332 -0.77 0.69 1.10
N SER A 333 -1.91 0.76 0.43
CA SER A 333 -2.84 -0.35 0.35
C SER A 333 -3.01 -0.71 -1.11
N ASP A 334 -2.75 -1.97 -1.44
CA ASP A 334 -2.69 -2.47 -2.80
C ASP A 334 -3.78 -3.55 -2.99
N MET A 335 -4.58 -3.44 -4.04
CA MET A 335 -5.54 -4.47 -4.47
C MET A 335 -5.03 -5.11 -5.75
N PHE A 336 -4.63 -6.36 -5.68
CA PHE A 336 -4.16 -7.16 -6.82
C PHE A 336 -5.27 -8.07 -7.33
N ARG A 337 -5.43 -8.13 -8.66
CA ARG A 337 -6.18 -9.19 -9.33
C ARG A 337 -5.21 -10.14 -10.03
N LEU A 338 -5.42 -11.43 -9.86
CA LEU A 338 -4.57 -12.49 -10.37
C LEU A 338 -5.28 -13.34 -11.44
N SER A 339 -4.49 -13.93 -12.33
CA SER A 339 -4.94 -14.97 -13.25
C SER A 339 -3.77 -15.86 -13.62
N SER A 340 -4.00 -17.16 -13.72
CA SER A 340 -2.99 -18.15 -14.15
C SER A 340 -1.69 -18.10 -13.34
N GLY A 341 -1.78 -17.75 -12.03
CA GLY A 341 -0.63 -17.64 -11.13
C GLY A 341 0.17 -16.34 -11.24
N GLN A 342 -0.35 -15.30 -11.91
CA GLN A 342 0.30 -14.00 -12.05
C GLN A 342 -0.65 -12.85 -11.72
N VAL A 343 -0.11 -11.75 -11.20
CA VAL A 343 -0.78 -10.45 -11.10
C VAL A 343 -1.03 -9.91 -12.51
N VAL A 344 -2.28 -9.69 -12.84
CA VAL A 344 -2.73 -9.15 -14.15
C VAL A 344 -3.17 -7.70 -14.07
N GLU A 345 -3.51 -7.21 -12.88
CA GLU A 345 -4.03 -5.86 -12.67
C GLU A 345 -3.87 -5.45 -11.20
N HIS A 346 -3.66 -4.16 -10.92
CA HIS A 346 -3.77 -3.63 -9.56
C HIS A 346 -4.29 -2.20 -9.49
N TRP A 347 -4.82 -1.87 -8.32
CA TRP A 347 -5.18 -0.54 -7.86
C TRP A 347 -4.46 -0.27 -6.53
N GLU A 348 -4.16 0.99 -6.23
CA GLU A 348 -3.46 1.37 -5.00
C GLU A 348 -4.04 2.63 -4.34
N VAL A 349 -3.96 2.69 -3.01
CA VAL A 349 -4.06 3.91 -2.20
C VAL A 349 -2.71 4.11 -1.53
N VAL A 350 -2.15 5.32 -1.58
CA VAL A 350 -0.78 5.62 -1.13
C VAL A 350 -0.78 6.85 -0.23
N ASP A 351 -0.11 6.77 0.92
CA ASP A 351 0.23 7.98 1.69
C ASP A 351 1.37 8.75 1.00
N TYR A 352 1.00 9.53 -0.01
CA TYR A 352 1.96 10.29 -0.81
C TYR A 352 2.70 11.37 0.00
N SER A 353 2.26 11.69 1.22
CA SER A 353 2.95 12.62 2.12
C SER A 353 4.37 12.13 2.44
N GLY A 354 4.59 10.81 2.46
CA GLY A 354 5.90 10.18 2.57
C GLY A 354 6.86 10.62 1.47
N LEU A 355 6.39 10.70 0.22
CA LEU A 355 7.15 11.18 -0.93
C LEU A 355 7.38 12.70 -0.88
N GLN A 356 6.38 13.49 -0.46
CA GLN A 356 6.55 14.94 -0.26
C GLN A 356 7.61 15.26 0.81
N ARG A 357 7.58 14.56 1.96
CA ARG A 357 8.56 14.72 3.06
C ARG A 357 10.01 14.49 2.58
N VAL A 358 10.24 13.54 1.67
CA VAL A 358 11.57 13.29 1.05
C VAL A 358 11.93 14.21 -0.12
N GLY A 359 11.05 15.14 -0.49
CA GLY A 359 11.30 16.18 -1.51
C GLY A 359 10.89 15.79 -2.94
N ILE A 360 10.02 14.79 -3.09
CA ILE A 360 9.37 14.48 -4.38
C ILE A 360 8.05 15.26 -4.44
N PRO A 361 7.84 16.13 -5.43
CA PRO A 361 6.58 16.85 -5.55
C PRO A 361 5.47 15.88 -5.98
N ILE A 362 4.39 15.85 -5.20
CA ILE A 362 3.13 15.19 -5.52
C ILE A 362 2.11 16.28 -5.83
N ARG A 363 1.18 16.01 -6.74
CA ARG A 363 0.16 16.97 -7.15
C ARG A 363 -1.11 16.69 -6.35
N PRO A 364 -1.83 17.72 -5.88
CA PRO A 364 -3.19 17.51 -5.43
C PRO A 364 -4.03 16.83 -6.52
N TYR A 365 -4.91 15.89 -6.16
CA TYR A 365 -5.98 15.50 -7.09
C TYR A 365 -6.75 16.76 -7.48
N ARG A 366 -6.92 16.97 -8.78
CA ARG A 366 -7.61 18.15 -9.32
C ARG A 366 -8.72 17.71 -10.23
N HIS A 367 -9.94 18.05 -9.85
CA HIS A 367 -11.06 18.07 -10.77
C HIS A 367 -10.79 19.05 -11.92
N THR A 368 -11.24 18.67 -13.12
CA THR A 368 -11.18 19.43 -14.38
C THR A 368 -12.57 19.63 -14.94
#